data_AF-A0A0L7QN00-F1
#
_entry.id   AF-A0A0L7QN00-F1
#
_cell.length_a   1.000
_cell.length_b   1.000
_cell.length_c   1.000
_cell.angle_alpha   90.00
_cell.angle_beta   90.00
_cell.angle_gamma   90.00
#
_symmetry.space_group_name_H-M   'P 1'
#
loop_
_entity.id
_entity.type
_entity.pdbx_description
1 polymer ?
#
loop_
_entity_poly.entity_id
_entity_poly.type
_entity_poly.pdbx_seq_one_letter_code
_entity_poly.pdbx_strand_id
1 'polypeptide(L)' 'MKSKKAKYGIKFFELRTPDGYVLNIEIYKGKTNMETNVPKIQSLVLRLLDPYLYEGHRVFMDNFYNSVETNSLYGHPSC' A
#
# COMPACT_ATOMS: atom_id res chain seq x y z
N MET A 1 -13.88 -11.22 -4.28
CA MET A 1 -14.00 -9.88 -4.91
C MET A 1 -15.00 -9.99 -6.05
N LYS A 2 -16.09 -9.21 -6.06
CA LYS A 2 -17.24 -9.40 -6.99
C LYS A 2 -16.89 -9.29 -8.49
N SER A 3 -15.76 -8.70 -8.86
CA SER A 3 -15.31 -8.50 -10.25
C SER A 3 -14.12 -9.36 -10.70
N LYS A 4 -13.63 -10.29 -9.87
CA LYS A 4 -12.49 -11.15 -10.24
C LYS A 4 -12.97 -12.45 -10.91
N LYS A 5 -12.24 -12.91 -11.92
CA LYS A 5 -12.50 -14.15 -12.67
C LYS A 5 -12.53 -15.40 -11.76
N ALA A 6 -11.66 -15.44 -10.75
CA ALA A 6 -11.65 -16.51 -9.75
C ALA A 6 -12.52 -16.13 -8.54
N LYS A 7 -13.38 -17.06 -8.11
CA LYS A 7 -14.27 -16.89 -6.95
C LYS A 7 -13.51 -16.87 -5.62
N TYR A 8 -12.45 -17.69 -5.51
CA TYR A 8 -11.60 -17.84 -4.33
C TYR A 8 -10.15 -17.55 -4.69
N GLY A 9 -9.41 -16.95 -3.76
CA GLY A 9 -7.99 -16.63 -3.94
C GLY A 9 -7.44 -15.83 -2.76
N ILE A 10 -6.11 -15.82 -2.63
CA ILE A 10 -5.39 -15.00 -1.65
C ILE A 10 -5.17 -13.62 -2.27
N LYS A 11 -5.50 -12.57 -1.51
CA LYS A 11 -5.26 -11.18 -1.94
C LYS A 11 -3.91 -10.73 -1.37
N PHE A 12 -3.08 -10.18 -2.24
CA PHE A 12 -1.80 -9.56 -1.90
C PHE A 12 -1.89 -8.04 -2.12
N PHE A 13 -1.12 -7.31 -1.33
CA PHE A 13 -0.70 -5.94 -1.60
C PHE A 13 0.77 -6.00 -1.99
N GLU A 14 1.13 -5.46 -3.14
CA GLU A 14 2.50 -5.52 -3.66
C GLU A 14 3.04 -4.12 -3.92
N LEU A 15 4.30 -3.90 -3.54
CA LEU A 15 5.12 -2.79 -4.00
C LEU A 15 6.03 -3.30 -5.11
N ARG A 16 6.08 -2.56 -6.21
CA ARG A 16 6.78 -3.00 -7.41
C ARG A 16 7.47 -1.83 -8.10
N THR A 17 8.59 -2.11 -8.73
CA THR A 17 9.24 -1.21 -9.68
C THR A 17 8.41 -1.07 -10.98
N PRO A 18 8.64 -0.01 -11.77
CA PRO A 18 7.93 0.18 -13.04
C PRO A 18 8.16 -0.94 -14.07
N ASP A 19 9.30 -1.63 -14.01
CA ASP A 19 9.70 -2.69 -14.94
C ASP A 19 9.26 -4.10 -14.50
N GLY A 20 8.69 -4.26 -13.30
CA GLY A 20 8.06 -5.52 -12.92
C GLY A 20 8.55 -6.16 -11.63
N TYR A 21 9.67 -5.71 -11.06
CA TYR A 21 10.29 -6.33 -9.89
C TYR A 21 9.49 -6.05 -8.62
N VAL A 22 9.11 -7.12 -7.94
CA VAL A 22 8.39 -7.02 -6.67
C VAL A 22 9.38 -6.74 -5.56
N LEU A 23 9.21 -5.58 -4.92
CA LEU A 23 10.06 -5.10 -3.83
C LEU A 23 9.54 -5.57 -2.47
N ASN A 24 8.22 -5.56 -2.29
CA ASN A 24 7.59 -5.97 -1.04
C ASN A 24 6.18 -6.53 -1.27
N ILE A 25 5.76 -7.49 -0.44
CA ILE A 25 4.45 -8.14 -0.51
C ILE A 25 3.85 -8.25 0.89
N GLU A 26 2.57 -7.94 1.01
CA GLU A 26 1.79 -8.24 2.20
C GLU A 26 0.49 -9.00 1.88
N ILE A 27 0.19 -10.02 2.67
CA ILE A 27 -1.03 -10.83 2.53
C ILE A 27 -2.19 -10.14 3.24
N TYR A 28 -3.32 -9.99 2.56
CA TYR A 28 -4.57 -9.54 3.18
C TYR A 28 -5.12 -10.61 4.13
N LYS A 29 -5.17 -10.29 5.43
CA LYS A 29 -5.60 -11.20 6.50
C LYS A 29 -7.09 -11.11 6.85
N GLY A 30 -7.90 -10.45 6.02
CA GLY A 30 -9.33 -10.21 6.32
C GLY A 30 -9.57 -8.92 7.10
N LYS A 31 -10.79 -8.77 7.65
CA LYS A 31 -11.14 -7.65 8.53
C LYS A 31 -10.80 -8.04 9.97
N THR A 32 -9.72 -7.46 10.51
CA THR A 32 -9.39 -7.59 11.94
C THR A 32 -10.13 -6.50 12.72
N ASN A 33 -10.81 -6.83 13.81
CA ASN A 33 -11.56 -5.89 14.66
C ASN A 33 -10.68 -5.13 15.68
N MET A 34 -9.35 -5.14 15.52
CA MET A 34 -8.49 -4.33 16.37
C MET A 34 -8.70 -2.85 16.05
N GLU A 35 -9.14 -2.11 17.06
CA GLU A 35 -9.19 -0.65 17.07
C GLU A 35 -7.77 -0.12 17.15
N THR A 36 -7.16 0.14 16.00
CA THR A 36 -5.91 0.89 15.92
C THR A 36 -6.25 2.34 15.63
N ASN A 37 -5.66 3.28 16.37
CA ASN A 37 -5.83 4.72 16.14
C ASN A 37 -5.30 5.20 14.77
N VAL A 38 -4.53 4.36 14.07
CA VAL A 38 -4.06 4.62 12.70
C VAL A 38 -4.98 3.95 11.68
N PRO A 39 -5.46 4.67 10.65
CA PRO A 39 -6.18 4.10 9.52
C PRO A 39 -5.39 2.94 8.89
N LYS A 40 -6.03 1.76 8.77
CA LYS A 40 -5.41 0.50 8.30
C LYS A 40 -4.68 0.63 6.97
N ILE A 41 -5.16 1.51 6.09
CA ILE A 41 -4.58 1.75 4.77
C ILE A 41 -3.25 2.50 4.86
N GLN A 42 -3.15 3.52 5.70
CA GLN A 42 -1.91 4.29 5.89
C GLN A 42 -0.80 3.42 6.47
N SER A 43 -1.13 2.63 7.50
CA SER A 43 -0.17 1.69 8.09
C SER A 43 0.28 0.61 7.10
N LEU A 44 -0.62 0.14 6.22
CA LEU A 44 -0.25 -0.77 5.14
C LEU A 44 0.71 -0.12 4.13
N VAL A 45 0.41 1.09 3.67
CA VAL A 45 1.23 1.82 2.70
C VAL A 45 2.63 2.07 3.28
N LEU A 46 2.72 2.55 4.53
CA LEU A 46 4.00 2.78 5.19
C LEU A 46 4.81 1.50 5.35
N ARG A 47 4.21 0.38 5.78
CA ARG A 47 4.93 -0.90 5.91
C ARG A 47 5.44 -1.46 4.58
N LEU A 48 4.71 -1.22 3.49
CA LEU A 48 5.18 -1.60 2.16
C LEU A 48 6.35 -0.74 1.71
N LEU A 49 6.29 0.57 1.97
CA LEU A 49 7.27 1.57 1.52
C LEU A 49 8.48 1.72 2.44
N ASP A 50 8.43 1.23 3.68
CA ASP A 50 9.41 1.50 4.76
C ASP A 50 10.89 1.49 4.31
N PRO A 51 11.37 0.49 3.54
CA PRO A 51 12.77 0.45 3.10
C PRO A 51 13.14 1.46 1.99
N TYR A 52 12.14 2.16 1.43
CA TYR A 52 12.25 3.01 0.24
C TYR A 52 11.76 4.45 0.49
N LEU A 53 11.37 4.77 1.74
CA LEU A 53 11.02 6.12 2.12
C LEU A 53 12.27 7.01 2.10
N TYR A 54 12.08 8.28 1.76
CA TYR A 54 13.13 9.31 1.76
C TYR A 54 14.27 9.15 0.72
N GLU A 55 14.18 8.15 -0.17
CA GLU A 55 15.17 7.91 -1.25
C GLU A 55 14.87 8.68 -2.55
N GLY A 56 14.00 9.71 -2.51
CA GLY A 56 13.64 10.51 -3.68
C GLY A 56 12.80 9.76 -4.73
N HIS A 57 12.23 8.61 -4.38
CA HIS A 57 11.36 7.84 -5.27
C HIS A 57 9.96 8.45 -5.40
N ARG A 58 9.34 8.23 -6.56
CA ARG A 58 7.94 8.59 -6.82
C ARG A 58 7.07 7.34 -6.74
N VAL A 59 6.04 7.40 -5.90
CA VAL A 59 5.11 6.30 -5.66
C VAL A 59 3.84 6.53 -6.47
N PHE A 60 3.39 5.51 -7.20
CA PHE A 60 2.14 5.51 -7.94
C PHE A 60 1.22 4.43 -7.34
N MET A 61 0.01 4.81 -6.95
CA MET A 61 -0.96 3.92 -6.32
C MET A 61 -2.36 4.14 -6.91
N ASP A 62 -3.24 3.16 -6.72
CA ASP A 62 -4.64 3.30 -7.07
C ASP A 62 -5.38 4.29 -6.14
N ASN A 63 -6.60 4.67 -6.54
CA ASN A 63 -7.44 5.58 -5.76
C ASN A 63 -7.80 5.06 -4.37
N PHE A 64 -7.72 3.75 -4.12
CA PHE A 64 -8.03 3.15 -2.83
C PHE A 64 -6.94 3.44 -1.79
N TYR A 65 -5.70 3.71 -2.21
CA TYR A 65 -4.60 4.14 -1.33
C TYR A 65 -4.33 5.66 -1.35
N ASN A 66 -4.90 6.41 -2.30
CA ASN A 66 -4.65 7.84 -2.47
C ASN A 66 -5.64 8.71 -1.67
N SER A 67 -5.39 8.89 -0.37
CA SER A 67 -6.06 9.91 0.45
C SER A 67 -5.12 11.07 0.80
N VAL A 68 -5.66 12.24 1.18
CA VAL A 68 -4.85 13.41 1.58
C VAL A 68 -3.94 13.07 2.76
N GLU A 69 -4.48 12.35 3.74
CA GLU A 69 -3.74 11.93 4.92
C GLU A 69 -2.62 10.94 4.55
N THR A 70 -2.89 10.01 3.63
CA THR A 70 -1.87 9.06 3.17
C THR A 70 -0.74 9.81 2.45
N ASN A 71 -1.08 10.75 1.56
CA ASN A 71 -0.08 11.56 0.84
C ASN A 71 0.80 12.38 1.79
N SER A 72 0.23 12.95 2.87
CA SER A 72 1.03 13.67 3.87
C SER A 72 2.05 12.82 4.63
N LEU A 73 1.93 11.49 4.59
CA LEU A 73 2.82 10.57 5.32
C LEU A 73 4.08 10.16 4.53
N TYR A 74 3.99 10.05 3.20
CA TYR A 74 5.11 9.65 2.35
C TYR A 74 5.53 10.72 1.33
N GLY A 75 4.65 11.68 1.06
CA GLY A 75 4.92 12.83 0.20
C GLY A 75 5.67 13.91 0.96
N HIS A 76 6.96 13.70 1.21
CA HIS A 76 7.84 14.82 1.52
C HIS A 76 8.05 15.64 0.24
N PRO A 77 8.24 16.97 0.30
CA PRO A 77 8.57 17.76 -0.87
C PRO A 77 9.98 17.37 -1.29
N SER A 78 10.08 16.40 -2.20
CA SER A 78 11.21 16.33 -3.10
C SER A 78 11.03 17.52 -4.05
N CYS A 79 11.76 18.60 -3.73
CA CYS A 79 11.80 19.92 -4.37
C CYS A 79 10.74 20.92 -3.89
#